data_AF-A0A8C3M9R1-F1
#
_entry.id   AF-A0A8C3M9R1-F1
#
_cell.length_a   1.000
_cell.length_b   1.000
_cell.length_c   1.000
_cell.angle_alpha   90.00
_cell.angle_beta   90.00
_cell.angle_gamma   90.00
#
_symmetry.space_group_name_H-M   'P 1'
#
loop_
_entity.id
_entity.type
_entity.pdbx_description
1 polymer ?
#
loop_
_entity_poly.entity_id
_entity_poly.type
_entity_poly.pdbx_seq_one_letter_code
_entity_poly.pdbx_strand_id
1 'polypeptide(L)'
;MNKNSSNTMALAPNTSNKRETVCIFGTGDFGRALGHKMIQSGYSVVYGSRSTQISNLIPKDAEVLGHAEAAQRAAIIIIAIQRQHYNFLTPLAEVLRGKVLVDISNNLKLNQYPESNAEHLAQLLPGSKVVKAFNTVSAWALQSGTLDASRQVFVCGDDVEAKQMVMNIVRALGLTPLDKGSLLAAQEIENYPLQLFPMWKFPIFLSLGLTAFFFLYCVALDIIYTYIYENNDFSFFIAITIPNRVCPVVALILLALVYLPGIFAAIIQLYRGTKYRRFPDWLDKWMLCRKQLGLIALAFASLHVVFTLVTPMRAFARWRTGKGIISQVLNNKTEPLDHTNAWLSDSYLALGILGFFLFVLLGITSLPSVSNNVNWREFRFVQSKLGYLALILCTAHTLVYGGKWFLSPSAYKWYLPNIYILSLIVPCAVLVVKFVLIFPCVDKPLTQIRQGWERNPKYT
;
A
#
# COMPACT_ATOMS: atom_id res chain seq x y z
N MET A 1 -65.99 -35.36 -1.63
CA MET A 1 -65.42 -36.08 -0.47
C MET A 1 -63.94 -35.70 -0.34
N ASN A 2 -63.57 -35.23 0.85
CA ASN A 2 -62.24 -35.15 1.48
C ASN A 2 -61.08 -34.48 0.71
N LYS A 3 -60.64 -33.29 1.14
CA LYS A 3 -59.77 -33.01 2.31
C LYS A 3 -58.33 -33.49 2.09
N ASN A 4 -57.40 -32.55 1.94
CA ASN A 4 -56.45 -32.23 3.01
C ASN A 4 -55.55 -31.06 2.62
N SER A 5 -55.90 -29.89 3.16
CA SER A 5 -54.99 -28.77 3.35
C SER A 5 -53.94 -29.18 4.39
N SER A 6 -52.73 -29.49 3.97
CA SER A 6 -51.61 -29.71 4.88
C SER A 6 -51.00 -28.36 5.25
N ASN A 7 -51.43 -27.85 6.41
CA ASN A 7 -50.76 -26.82 7.19
C ASN A 7 -49.30 -27.24 7.47
N THR A 8 -48.36 -26.74 6.69
CA THR A 8 -46.97 -26.65 7.14
C THR A 8 -46.82 -25.33 7.88
N MET A 9 -47.12 -25.35 9.18
CA MET A 9 -46.67 -24.34 10.12
C MET A 9 -45.15 -24.26 10.01
N ALA A 10 -44.65 -23.20 9.37
CA ALA A 10 -43.27 -22.78 9.58
C ALA A 10 -43.12 -22.48 11.08
N LEU A 11 -42.28 -23.25 11.77
CA LEU A 11 -41.79 -22.86 13.09
C LEU A 11 -41.13 -21.49 12.94
N ALA A 12 -41.87 -20.44 13.25
CA ALA A 12 -41.30 -19.14 13.51
C ALA A 12 -40.28 -19.32 14.65
N PRO A 13 -39.03 -18.83 14.52
CA PRO A 13 -38.12 -18.81 15.63
C PRO A 13 -38.70 -17.87 16.69
N ASN A 14 -39.28 -18.48 17.72
CA ASN A 14 -39.76 -17.80 18.90
C ASN A 14 -38.53 -17.38 19.72
N THR A 15 -37.97 -16.21 19.42
CA THR A 15 -37.13 -15.49 20.37
C THR A 15 -37.45 -14.01 20.29
N SER A 16 -38.09 -13.50 21.34
CA SER A 16 -38.00 -12.10 21.73
C SER A 16 -36.55 -11.79 22.13
N ASN A 17 -35.58 -11.88 21.22
CA ASN A 17 -34.19 -11.54 21.51
C ASN A 17 -33.98 -10.04 21.29
N LYS A 18 -34.54 -9.24 22.20
CA LYS A 18 -34.09 -7.84 22.35
C LYS A 18 -32.61 -7.93 22.69
N ARG A 19 -31.73 -7.45 21.80
CA ARG A 19 -30.28 -7.48 22.04
C ARG A 19 -29.98 -6.60 23.26
N GLU A 20 -28.86 -6.87 23.92
CA GLU A 20 -28.47 -6.19 25.17
C GLU A 20 -28.53 -4.66 25.07
N THR A 21 -28.74 -4.00 26.21
CA THR A 21 -28.70 -2.54 26.26
C THR A 21 -27.25 -2.06 26.18
N VAL A 22 -26.98 -1.13 25.25
CA VAL A 22 -25.67 -0.46 25.12
C VAL A 22 -25.81 0.99 25.54
N CYS A 23 -24.88 1.45 26.38
CA CYS A 23 -24.80 2.84 26.77
C CYS A 23 -23.77 3.58 25.90
N ILE A 24 -24.10 4.79 25.47
CA ILE A 24 -23.18 5.67 24.73
C ILE A 24 -23.01 6.98 25.52
N PHE A 25 -21.81 7.22 26.02
CA PHE A 25 -21.45 8.50 26.62
C PHE A 25 -21.09 9.50 25.52
N GLY A 26 -21.82 10.61 25.47
CA GLY A 26 -21.65 11.65 24.46
C GLY A 26 -22.66 11.54 23.32
N THR A 27 -23.36 12.66 23.07
CA THR A 27 -24.40 12.81 22.03
C THR A 27 -23.90 13.57 20.80
N GLY A 28 -22.59 13.56 20.55
CA GLY A 28 -21.96 14.18 19.38
C GLY A 28 -22.16 13.40 18.08
N ASP A 29 -21.52 13.83 16.99
CA ASP A 29 -21.68 13.25 15.66
C ASP A 29 -21.49 11.72 15.63
N PHE A 30 -20.37 11.24 16.17
CA PHE A 30 -20.08 9.82 16.18
C PHE A 30 -21.02 9.03 17.09
N GLY A 31 -21.30 9.54 18.29
CA GLY A 31 -22.23 8.91 19.25
C GLY A 31 -23.61 8.70 18.63
N ARG A 32 -24.14 9.72 17.94
CA ARG A 32 -25.42 9.65 17.21
C ARG A 32 -25.37 8.67 16.05
N ALA A 33 -24.34 8.73 15.21
CA ALA A 33 -24.18 7.83 14.08
C ALA A 33 -24.14 6.36 14.52
N LEU A 34 -23.34 6.06 15.54
CA LEU A 34 -23.21 4.72 16.09
C LEU A 34 -24.50 4.24 16.76
N GLY A 35 -25.13 5.09 17.57
CA GLY A 35 -26.38 4.71 18.25
C GLY A 35 -27.53 4.50 17.26
N HIS A 36 -27.65 5.32 16.21
CA HIS A 36 -28.60 5.05 15.11
C HIS A 36 -28.35 3.68 14.48
N LYS A 37 -27.09 3.34 14.17
CA LYS A 37 -26.74 2.05 13.58
C LYS A 37 -27.03 0.88 14.52
N MET A 38 -26.81 1.07 15.82
CA MET A 38 -27.12 0.08 16.86
C MET A 38 -28.62 -0.19 16.98
N ILE A 39 -29.46 0.85 16.96
CA ILE A 39 -30.93 0.71 16.99
C ILE A 39 -31.44 0.00 15.74
N GLN A 40 -30.94 0.37 14.55
CA GLN A 40 -31.24 -0.34 13.30
C GLN A 40 -30.82 -1.81 13.35
N SER A 41 -29.82 -2.14 14.16
CA SER A 41 -29.33 -3.50 14.37
C SER A 41 -30.02 -4.20 15.56
N GLY A 42 -31.07 -3.62 16.15
CA GLY A 42 -31.89 -4.24 17.19
C GLY A 42 -31.36 -4.11 18.63
N TYR A 43 -30.37 -3.26 18.88
CA TYR A 43 -29.91 -2.94 20.24
C TYR A 43 -30.76 -1.84 20.88
N SER A 44 -30.99 -1.95 22.19
CA SER A 44 -31.53 -0.84 22.98
C SER A 44 -30.39 0.12 23.33
N VAL A 45 -30.52 1.40 22.97
CA VAL A 45 -29.46 2.40 23.21
C VAL A 45 -29.88 3.40 24.26
N VAL A 46 -29.03 3.63 25.25
CA VAL A 46 -29.19 4.68 26.26
C VAL A 46 -28.01 5.65 26.13
N TYR A 47 -28.30 6.94 25.95
CA TYR A 47 -27.26 7.96 25.90
C TYR A 47 -27.01 8.55 27.28
N GLY A 48 -25.74 8.65 27.66
CA GLY A 48 -25.30 9.49 28.77
C GLY A 48 -24.91 10.87 28.24
N SER A 49 -25.57 11.92 28.73
CA SER A 49 -25.28 13.32 28.36
C SER A 49 -25.12 14.22 29.60
N ARG A 50 -24.45 15.37 29.43
CA ARG A 50 -24.37 16.45 30.44
C ARG A 50 -25.71 17.17 30.60
N SER A 51 -26.47 17.24 29.51
CA SER A 51 -27.84 17.77 29.49
C SER A 51 -28.79 16.66 29.06
N THR A 52 -29.83 16.44 29.84
CA THR A 52 -30.90 15.46 29.56
C THR A 52 -31.92 15.97 28.54
N GLN A 53 -31.76 17.21 28.05
CA GLN A 53 -32.59 17.72 26.97
C GLN A 53 -32.32 16.96 25.68
N ILE A 54 -33.37 16.33 25.14
CA ILE A 54 -33.30 15.55 23.91
C ILE A 54 -33.18 16.51 22.73
N SER A 55 -32.06 16.47 22.02
CA SER A 55 -31.95 17.16 20.73
C SER A 55 -32.79 16.42 19.68
N ASN A 56 -33.39 17.15 18.73
CA ASN A 56 -34.13 16.56 17.60
C ASN A 56 -33.30 15.61 16.72
N LEU A 57 -31.98 15.56 16.93
CA LEU A 57 -31.02 14.77 16.18
C LEU A 57 -30.71 13.42 16.84
N ILE A 58 -31.34 13.10 17.98
CA ILE A 58 -31.24 11.80 18.65
C ILE A 58 -32.47 10.96 18.23
N PRO A 59 -32.31 9.67 17.91
CA PRO A 59 -33.43 8.81 17.55
C PRO A 59 -34.47 8.75 18.67
N LYS A 60 -35.76 8.85 18.31
CA LYS A 60 -36.89 8.90 19.26
C LYS A 60 -36.98 7.67 20.16
N ASP A 61 -36.44 6.54 19.70
CA ASP A 61 -36.46 5.26 20.42
C ASP A 61 -35.32 5.13 21.44
N ALA A 62 -34.46 6.14 21.59
CA ALA A 62 -33.35 6.14 22.54
C ALA A 62 -33.61 7.06 23.75
N GLU A 63 -33.30 6.55 24.94
CA GLU A 63 -33.36 7.34 26.17
C GLU A 63 -32.08 8.19 26.33
N VAL A 64 -32.21 9.42 26.84
CA VAL A 64 -31.08 10.29 27.19
C VAL A 64 -31.12 10.58 28.68
N LEU A 65 -30.13 10.13 29.42
CA LEU A 65 -30.06 10.25 30.88
C LEU A 65 -28.76 10.96 31.30
N GLY A 66 -28.67 11.29 32.60
CA GLY A 66 -27.40 11.68 33.21
C GLY A 66 -26.38 10.54 33.13
N HIS A 67 -25.08 10.86 33.09
CA HIS A 67 -24.03 9.85 32.92
C HIS A 67 -24.08 8.70 33.94
N ALA A 68 -24.34 9.01 35.22
CA ALA A 68 -24.43 7.99 36.28
C ALA A 68 -25.62 7.03 36.07
N GLU A 69 -26.79 7.58 35.76
CA GLU A 69 -28.01 6.81 35.50
C GLU A 69 -27.89 5.96 34.24
N ALA A 70 -27.36 6.54 33.16
CA ALA A 70 -27.12 5.83 31.90
C ALA A 70 -26.15 4.65 32.09
N ALA A 71 -25.09 4.83 32.88
CA ALA A 71 -24.13 3.76 33.17
C ALA A 71 -24.76 2.58 33.93
N GLN A 72 -25.75 2.82 34.78
CA GLN A 72 -26.42 1.74 35.51
C GLN A 72 -27.26 0.82 34.59
N ARG A 73 -27.74 1.34 33.44
CA ARG A 73 -28.63 0.63 32.51
C ARG A 73 -27.93 -0.37 31.59
N ALA A 74 -26.60 -0.34 31.49
CA ALA A 74 -25.85 -1.17 30.55
C ALA A 74 -24.55 -1.73 31.17
N ALA A 75 -24.15 -2.92 30.70
CA ALA A 75 -22.84 -3.50 31.02
C ALA A 75 -21.73 -2.99 30.09
N ILE A 76 -22.09 -2.57 28.87
CA ILE A 76 -21.17 -2.04 27.85
C ILE A 76 -21.44 -0.55 27.66
N ILE A 77 -20.40 0.25 27.84
CA ILE A 77 -20.44 1.71 27.73
C ILE A 77 -19.42 2.15 26.68
N ILE A 78 -19.89 2.86 25.66
CA ILE A 78 -19.05 3.40 24.59
C ILE A 78 -18.74 4.86 24.89
N ILE A 79 -17.45 5.19 24.98
CA ILE A 79 -16.99 6.53 25.33
C ILE A 79 -16.81 7.36 24.05
N ALA A 80 -17.90 7.96 23.56
CA ALA A 80 -17.91 8.84 22.38
C ALA A 80 -17.54 10.29 22.73
N ILE A 81 -16.46 10.45 23.49
CA ILE A 81 -15.96 11.72 24.02
C ILE A 81 -14.45 11.79 23.77
N GLN A 82 -13.93 13.01 23.54
CA GLN A 82 -12.50 13.21 23.34
C GLN A 82 -11.71 13.07 24.64
N ARG A 83 -10.47 12.59 24.55
CA ARG A 83 -9.59 12.33 25.70
C ARG A 83 -9.47 13.50 26.68
N GLN A 84 -9.43 14.75 26.20
CA GLN A 84 -9.29 15.93 27.07
C GLN A 84 -10.43 16.08 28.09
N HIS A 85 -11.55 15.39 27.85
CA HIS A 85 -12.72 15.44 28.71
C HIS A 85 -12.90 14.14 29.51
N TYR A 86 -11.92 13.26 29.64
CA TYR A 86 -12.08 12.02 30.42
C TYR A 86 -12.22 12.25 31.94
N ASN A 87 -11.85 13.42 32.44
CA ASN A 87 -11.88 13.74 33.87
C ASN A 87 -13.27 13.59 34.54
N PHE A 88 -14.38 13.71 33.81
CA PHE A 88 -15.72 13.50 34.39
C PHE A 88 -15.99 12.03 34.74
N LEU A 89 -15.18 11.10 34.24
CA LEU A 89 -15.33 9.67 34.49
C LEU A 89 -14.84 9.27 35.89
N THR A 90 -13.88 9.98 36.47
CA THR A 90 -13.32 9.66 37.79
C THR A 90 -14.38 9.65 38.90
N PRO A 91 -15.29 10.65 38.99
CA PRO A 91 -16.42 10.60 39.93
C PRO A 91 -17.40 9.44 39.70
N LEU A 92 -17.40 8.80 38.52
CA LEU A 92 -18.27 7.68 38.17
C LEU A 92 -17.60 6.32 38.38
N ALA A 93 -16.37 6.27 38.92
CA ALA A 93 -15.56 5.06 38.99
C ALA A 93 -16.29 3.87 39.65
N GLU A 94 -17.00 4.09 40.76
CA GLU A 94 -17.76 3.03 41.44
C GLU A 94 -18.92 2.49 40.58
N VAL A 95 -19.60 3.36 39.83
CA VAL A 95 -20.69 2.96 38.93
C VAL A 95 -20.16 2.21 37.71
N LEU A 96 -18.94 2.55 37.27
CA LEU A 96 -18.29 1.95 36.10
C LEU A 96 -17.56 0.64 36.42
N ARG A 97 -17.35 0.33 37.71
CA ARG A 97 -16.64 -0.87 38.15
C ARG A 97 -17.26 -2.16 37.57
N GLY A 98 -16.40 -3.00 36.99
CA GLY A 98 -16.77 -4.27 36.35
C GLY A 98 -17.38 -4.13 34.95
N LYS A 99 -17.66 -2.91 34.47
CA LYS A 99 -18.25 -2.67 33.15
C LYS A 99 -17.19 -2.70 32.05
N VAL A 100 -17.66 -2.93 30.82
CA VAL A 100 -16.83 -2.82 29.62
C VAL A 100 -16.89 -1.41 29.09
N LEU A 101 -15.73 -0.75 29.03
CA LEU A 101 -15.58 0.59 28.48
C LEU A 101 -14.93 0.50 27.11
N VAL A 102 -15.68 0.92 26.09
CA VAL A 102 -15.18 0.93 24.71
C VAL A 102 -14.61 2.31 24.40
N ASP A 103 -13.28 2.40 24.33
CA ASP A 103 -12.58 3.60 23.86
C ASP A 103 -12.62 3.65 22.33
N ILE A 104 -13.19 4.73 21.80
CA ILE A 104 -13.32 4.96 20.35
C ILE A 104 -12.57 6.20 19.87
N SER A 105 -11.72 6.78 20.73
CA SER A 105 -11.12 8.08 20.50
C SER A 105 -9.95 8.04 19.51
N ASN A 106 -9.68 9.15 18.82
CA ASN A 106 -8.46 9.37 18.06
C ASN A 106 -7.82 10.69 18.52
N ASN A 107 -6.50 10.77 18.44
CA ASN A 107 -5.76 12.02 18.68
C ASN A 107 -5.78 12.90 17.42
N LEU A 108 -5.41 14.18 17.55
CA LEU A 108 -5.33 15.09 16.40
C LEU A 108 -4.04 14.89 15.60
N LYS A 109 -2.98 14.41 16.25
CA LYS A 109 -1.68 14.14 15.65
C LYS A 109 -1.02 12.93 16.28
N LEU A 110 -0.10 12.31 15.54
CA LEU A 110 0.75 11.24 16.04
C LEU A 110 1.57 11.73 17.24
N ASN A 111 1.77 10.85 18.24
CA ASN A 111 2.57 11.11 19.43
C ASN A 111 2.16 12.39 20.20
N GLN A 112 0.86 12.71 20.21
CA GLN A 112 0.34 13.83 21.00
C GLN A 112 0.44 13.59 22.51
N TYR A 113 0.31 12.33 22.94
CA TYR A 113 0.42 11.87 24.31
C TYR A 113 1.42 10.71 24.39
N PRO A 114 2.04 10.44 25.57
CA PRO A 114 3.02 9.37 25.73
C PRO A 114 2.38 7.98 25.57
N GLU A 115 1.27 7.75 26.27
CA GLU A 115 0.46 6.54 26.24
C GLU A 115 -0.78 6.69 25.34
N SER A 116 -1.33 5.56 24.89
CA SER A 116 -2.58 5.54 24.12
C SER A 116 -3.76 6.02 24.95
N ASN A 117 -4.83 6.45 24.28
CA ASN A 117 -6.02 6.94 24.98
C ASN A 117 -6.72 5.81 25.76
N ALA A 118 -6.70 4.59 25.22
CA ALA A 118 -7.25 3.42 25.90
C ALA A 118 -6.43 3.03 27.16
N GLU A 119 -5.09 3.10 27.12
CA GLU A 119 -4.25 2.88 28.30
C GLU A 119 -4.50 3.95 29.37
N HIS A 120 -4.59 5.22 28.96
CA HIS A 120 -4.93 6.31 29.86
C HIS A 120 -6.31 6.12 30.52
N LEU A 121 -7.30 5.67 29.74
CA LEU A 121 -8.63 5.35 30.26
C LEU A 121 -8.59 4.19 31.27
N ALA A 122 -7.77 3.16 31.02
CA ALA A 122 -7.59 2.05 31.95
C ALA A 122 -6.92 2.48 33.27
N GLN A 123 -5.97 3.41 33.20
CA GLN A 123 -5.34 4.00 34.39
C GLN A 123 -6.33 4.85 35.20
N LEU A 124 -7.20 5.61 34.52
CA LEU A 124 -8.24 6.41 35.18
C LEU A 124 -9.31 5.55 35.88
N LEU A 125 -9.59 4.36 35.35
CA LEU A 125 -10.68 3.48 35.80
C LEU A 125 -10.22 2.02 35.93
N PRO A 126 -9.33 1.70 36.88
CA PRO A 126 -8.70 0.37 36.99
C PRO A 126 -9.68 -0.76 37.28
N GLY A 127 -10.84 -0.45 37.85
CA GLY A 127 -11.90 -1.43 38.10
C GLY A 127 -12.74 -1.79 36.87
N SER A 128 -12.49 -1.18 35.71
CA SER A 128 -13.26 -1.40 34.48
C SER A 128 -12.45 -2.16 33.43
N LYS A 129 -13.14 -2.85 32.51
CA LYS A 129 -12.53 -3.59 31.41
C LYS A 129 -12.48 -2.72 30.16
N VAL A 130 -11.31 -2.20 29.80
CA VAL A 130 -11.16 -1.29 28.64
C VAL A 130 -10.92 -2.08 27.35
N VAL A 131 -11.65 -1.71 26.29
CA VAL A 131 -11.49 -2.26 24.93
C VAL A 131 -11.37 -1.11 23.93
N LYS A 132 -10.36 -1.14 23.06
CA LYS A 132 -10.25 -0.21 21.92
C LYS A 132 -11.05 -0.75 20.75
N ALA A 133 -11.95 0.05 20.18
CA ALA A 133 -12.67 -0.31 18.94
C ALA A 133 -13.18 0.93 18.19
N PHE A 134 -13.77 0.72 17.00
CA PHE A 134 -14.51 1.69 16.17
C PHE A 134 -13.77 2.94 15.67
N ASN A 135 -12.57 3.24 16.17
CA ASN A 135 -11.81 4.44 15.82
C ASN A 135 -11.36 4.49 14.34
N THR A 136 -11.42 3.36 13.61
CA THR A 136 -11.11 3.26 12.17
C THR A 136 -12.31 3.51 11.25
N VAL A 137 -13.52 3.62 11.80
CA VAL A 137 -14.75 3.88 11.03
C VAL A 137 -15.12 5.35 11.19
N SER A 138 -15.62 5.99 10.14
CA SER A 138 -16.11 7.37 10.21
C SER A 138 -17.60 7.43 10.57
N ALA A 139 -18.03 8.49 11.23
CA ALA A 139 -19.45 8.72 11.55
C ALA A 139 -20.33 8.71 10.28
N TRP A 140 -19.82 9.29 9.18
CA TRP A 140 -20.51 9.33 7.90
C TRP A 140 -20.74 7.93 7.32
N ALA A 141 -19.72 7.05 7.36
CA ALA A 141 -19.84 5.69 6.83
C ALA A 141 -20.87 4.84 7.61
N LEU A 142 -21.03 5.10 8.92
CA LEU A 142 -22.08 4.46 9.72
C LEU A 142 -23.49 4.94 9.35
N GLN A 143 -23.65 6.19 8.94
CA GLN A 143 -24.94 6.80 8.58
C GLN A 143 -25.37 6.48 7.15
N SER A 144 -24.47 6.63 6.17
CA SER A 144 -24.77 6.43 4.75
C SER A 144 -24.92 4.96 4.38
N GLY A 145 -24.37 4.05 5.20
CA GLY A 145 -24.27 2.62 4.88
C GLY A 145 -23.22 2.30 3.81
N THR A 146 -22.53 3.31 3.26
CA THR A 146 -21.44 3.16 2.30
C THR A 146 -20.12 2.93 3.05
N LEU A 147 -19.69 1.67 3.11
CA LEU A 147 -18.40 1.27 3.68
C LEU A 147 -17.40 1.03 2.55
N ASP A 148 -17.05 2.10 1.82
CA ASP A 148 -16.29 1.99 0.55
C ASP A 148 -14.79 1.68 0.75
N ALA A 149 -14.22 2.04 1.90
CA ALA A 149 -12.77 1.91 2.15
C ALA A 149 -12.39 0.71 3.05
N SER A 150 -13.16 0.43 4.11
CA SER A 150 -12.97 -0.77 4.93
C SER A 150 -14.17 -1.04 5.84
N ARG A 151 -14.63 -2.29 5.87
CA ARG A 151 -15.59 -2.80 6.87
C ARG A 151 -14.90 -3.28 8.15
N GLN A 152 -13.58 -3.16 8.22
CA GLN A 152 -12.79 -3.72 9.32
C GLN A 152 -12.73 -2.77 10.51
N VAL A 153 -12.99 -3.32 11.69
CA VAL A 153 -12.80 -2.65 12.97
C VAL A 153 -11.71 -3.38 13.71
N PHE A 154 -10.61 -2.69 14.00
CA PHE A 154 -9.57 -3.24 14.87
C PHE A 154 -10.07 -3.23 16.31
N VAL A 155 -9.90 -4.36 17.00
CA VAL A 155 -10.32 -4.52 18.40
C VAL A 155 -9.14 -5.01 19.22
N CYS A 156 -8.84 -4.38 20.34
CA CYS A 156 -7.86 -4.87 21.31
C CYS A 156 -8.28 -4.60 22.76
N GLY A 157 -7.74 -5.39 23.68
CA GLY A 157 -8.02 -5.28 25.11
C GLY A 157 -7.49 -6.49 25.87
N ASP A 158 -7.32 -6.34 27.18
CA ASP A 158 -6.70 -7.38 28.02
C ASP A 158 -7.69 -8.45 28.51
N ASP A 159 -8.97 -8.09 28.64
CA ASP A 159 -10.03 -9.01 29.03
C ASP A 159 -10.69 -9.66 27.79
N VAL A 160 -10.56 -10.98 27.69
CA VAL A 160 -11.01 -11.76 26.51
C VAL A 160 -12.53 -11.72 26.36
N GLU A 161 -13.28 -11.81 27.47
CA GLU A 161 -14.74 -11.80 27.46
C GLU A 161 -15.29 -10.44 27.01
N ALA A 162 -14.74 -9.35 27.56
CA ALA A 162 -15.07 -7.98 27.17
C ALA A 162 -14.80 -7.74 25.70
N LYS A 163 -13.64 -8.19 25.21
CA LYS A 163 -13.27 -8.07 23.80
C LYS A 163 -14.25 -8.83 22.92
N GLN A 164 -14.62 -10.05 23.28
CA GLN A 164 -15.55 -10.87 22.50
C GLN A 164 -16.96 -10.25 22.46
N MET A 165 -17.45 -9.67 23.56
CA MET A 165 -18.71 -8.92 23.59
C MET A 165 -18.68 -7.74 22.62
N VAL A 166 -17.60 -6.94 22.62
CA VAL A 166 -17.42 -5.83 21.69
C VAL A 166 -17.34 -6.32 20.24
N MET A 167 -16.62 -7.41 19.97
CA MET A 167 -16.56 -8.00 18.62
C MET A 167 -17.92 -8.51 18.14
N ASN A 168 -18.78 -9.01 19.03
CA ASN A 168 -20.15 -9.40 18.69
C ASN A 168 -21.01 -8.18 18.29
N ILE A 169 -20.84 -7.05 18.98
CA ILE A 169 -21.46 -5.77 18.57
C ILE A 169 -20.97 -5.38 17.18
N VAL A 170 -19.66 -5.41 16.93
CA VAL A 170 -19.09 -5.08 15.60
C VAL A 170 -19.72 -5.94 14.50
N ARG A 171 -19.82 -7.26 14.68
CA ARG A 171 -20.46 -8.18 13.72
C ARG A 171 -21.93 -7.85 13.51
N ALA A 172 -22.64 -7.58 14.60
CA ALA A 172 -24.06 -7.26 14.60
C ALA A 172 -24.39 -5.97 13.84
N LEU A 173 -23.44 -5.02 13.76
CA LEU A 173 -23.54 -3.79 12.96
C LEU A 173 -23.21 -4.00 11.47
N GLY A 174 -22.88 -5.24 11.05
CA GLY A 174 -22.48 -5.57 9.69
C GLY A 174 -21.01 -5.29 9.38
N LEU A 175 -20.18 -5.09 10.41
CA LEU A 175 -18.75 -4.83 10.31
C LEU A 175 -17.93 -6.11 10.59
N THR A 176 -16.66 -6.11 10.19
CA THR A 176 -15.73 -7.24 10.39
C THR A 176 -14.75 -6.92 11.52
N PRO A 177 -14.88 -7.51 12.71
CA PRO A 177 -13.90 -7.29 13.77
C PRO A 177 -12.59 -8.02 13.45
N LEU A 178 -11.47 -7.36 13.74
CA LEU A 178 -10.13 -7.93 13.68
C LEU A 178 -9.46 -7.77 15.04
N ASP A 179 -9.26 -8.88 15.75
CA ASP A 179 -8.56 -8.89 17.04
C ASP A 179 -7.07 -8.58 16.83
N LYS A 180 -6.57 -7.58 17.56
CA LYS A 180 -5.18 -7.12 17.55
C LYS A 180 -4.42 -7.49 18.83
N GLY A 181 -5.01 -8.28 19.72
CA GLY A 181 -4.38 -8.75 20.94
C GLY A 181 -4.68 -7.87 22.15
N SER A 182 -3.67 -7.64 22.99
CA SER A 182 -3.77 -6.92 24.25
C SER A 182 -3.96 -5.40 24.07
N LEU A 183 -4.21 -4.69 25.16
CA LEU A 183 -4.39 -3.24 25.15
C LEU A 183 -3.15 -2.49 24.62
N LEU A 184 -1.96 -3.10 24.68
CA LEU A 184 -0.71 -2.56 24.13
C LEU A 184 -0.79 -2.25 22.62
N ALA A 185 -1.66 -2.95 21.88
CA ALA A 185 -1.88 -2.68 20.46
C ALA A 185 -2.67 -1.37 20.20
N ALA A 186 -3.28 -0.77 21.22
CA ALA A 186 -4.14 0.41 21.07
C ALA A 186 -3.39 1.61 20.48
N GLN A 187 -2.11 1.79 20.81
CA GLN A 187 -1.30 2.88 20.25
C GLN A 187 -1.16 2.77 18.73
N GLU A 188 -0.91 1.57 18.19
CA GLU A 188 -0.83 1.35 16.75
C GLU A 188 -2.20 1.57 16.07
N ILE A 189 -3.27 1.11 16.72
CA ILE A 189 -4.66 1.27 16.23
C ILE A 189 -5.07 2.75 16.18
N GLU A 190 -4.70 3.56 17.18
CA GLU A 190 -4.94 5.01 17.22
C GLU A 190 -4.15 5.77 16.16
N ASN A 191 -2.93 5.30 15.87
CA ASN A 191 -2.08 5.91 14.85
C ASN A 191 -2.55 5.60 13.42
N TYR A 192 -3.24 4.47 13.21
CA TYR A 192 -3.66 4.00 11.89
C TYR A 192 -4.46 5.04 11.08
N PRO A 193 -5.56 5.64 11.58
CA PRO A 193 -6.34 6.63 10.82
C PRO A 193 -5.60 7.96 10.59
N LEU A 194 -4.53 8.25 11.34
CA LEU A 194 -3.77 9.50 11.24
C LEU A 194 -2.69 9.47 10.15
N GLN A 195 -2.36 8.28 9.63
CA GLN A 195 -1.30 8.10 8.66
C GLN A 195 -1.84 8.11 7.23
N LEU A 196 -1.34 9.04 6.41
CA LEU A 196 -1.58 9.05 4.97
C LEU A 196 -0.38 8.44 4.23
N PHE A 197 -0.56 7.22 3.71
CA PHE A 197 0.41 6.47 2.89
C PHE A 197 1.88 6.54 3.39
N PRO A 198 2.17 6.20 4.66
CA PRO A 198 3.49 6.43 5.27
C PRO A 198 4.63 5.75 4.52
N MET A 199 4.41 4.50 4.08
CA MET A 199 5.40 3.69 3.35
C MET A 199 5.58 4.12 1.88
N TRP A 200 4.69 4.96 1.35
CA TRP A 200 4.75 5.42 -0.05
C TRP A 200 5.48 6.75 -0.21
N LYS A 201 5.70 7.50 0.88
CA LYS A 201 6.35 8.82 0.83
C LYS A 201 7.70 8.76 0.11
N PHE A 202 8.62 7.91 0.57
CA PHE A 202 9.95 7.79 -0.04
C PHE A 202 9.88 7.33 -1.52
N PRO A 203 9.18 6.23 -1.86
CA PRO A 203 9.02 5.81 -3.26
C PRO A 203 8.43 6.90 -4.18
N ILE A 204 7.43 7.65 -3.70
CA ILE A 204 6.81 8.74 -4.46
C ILE A 204 7.82 9.86 -4.69
N PHE A 205 8.46 10.38 -3.64
CA PHE A 205 9.44 11.47 -3.79
C PHE A 205 10.63 11.08 -4.67
N LEU A 206 11.13 9.84 -4.52
CA LEU A 206 12.18 9.31 -5.38
C LEU A 206 11.74 9.25 -6.84
N SER A 207 10.54 8.73 -7.11
CA SER A 207 10.02 8.63 -8.48
C SER A 207 9.75 10.00 -9.11
N LEU A 208 9.25 10.97 -8.35
CA LEU A 208 9.04 12.35 -8.80
C LEU A 208 10.37 13.03 -9.12
N GLY A 209 11.36 12.89 -8.24
CA GLY A 209 12.72 13.43 -8.47
C GLY A 209 13.37 12.84 -9.72
N LEU A 210 13.33 11.52 -9.89
CA LEU A 210 13.85 10.85 -11.10
C LEU A 210 13.09 11.29 -12.35
N THR A 211 11.76 11.37 -12.30
CA THR A 211 10.94 11.79 -13.43
C THR A 211 11.27 13.22 -13.84
N ALA A 212 11.35 14.17 -12.89
CA ALA A 212 11.69 15.55 -13.17
C ALA A 212 13.09 15.68 -13.77
N PHE A 213 14.08 14.99 -13.20
CA PHE A 213 15.44 14.99 -13.73
C PHE A 213 15.50 14.50 -15.18
N PHE A 214 14.94 13.31 -15.46
CA PHE A 214 14.99 12.73 -16.80
C PHE A 214 14.11 13.46 -17.81
N PHE A 215 13.02 14.08 -17.36
CA PHE A 215 12.19 14.94 -18.20
C PHE A 215 12.97 16.17 -18.66
N LEU A 216 13.60 16.90 -17.74
CA LEU A 216 14.44 18.06 -18.07
C LEU A 216 15.62 17.67 -18.95
N TYR A 217 16.23 16.50 -18.67
CA TYR A 217 17.29 15.94 -19.49
C TYR A 217 16.84 15.69 -20.94
N CYS A 218 15.67 15.07 -21.15
CA CYS A 218 15.13 14.86 -22.49
C CYS A 218 14.74 16.17 -23.17
N VAL A 219 14.15 17.13 -22.45
CA VAL A 219 13.83 18.45 -23.02
C VAL A 219 15.09 19.14 -23.52
N ALA A 220 16.18 19.11 -22.74
CA ALA A 220 17.45 19.70 -23.15
C ALA A 220 18.00 19.05 -24.44
N LEU A 221 18.02 17.71 -24.52
CA LEU A 221 18.63 17.00 -25.65
C LEU A 221 17.73 16.87 -26.88
N ASP A 222 16.41 16.72 -26.73
CA ASP A 222 15.51 16.47 -27.85
C ASP A 222 14.86 17.75 -28.39
N ILE A 223 14.68 18.77 -27.55
CA ILE A 223 14.02 20.02 -27.93
C ILE A 223 15.04 21.14 -28.03
N ILE A 224 15.73 21.47 -26.92
CA ILE A 224 16.61 22.66 -26.89
C ILE A 224 17.79 22.50 -27.85
N TYR A 225 18.48 21.36 -27.82
CA TYR A 225 19.58 21.08 -28.76
C TYR A 225 19.10 21.17 -30.21
N THR A 226 17.99 20.50 -30.54
CA THR A 226 17.47 20.44 -31.92
C THR A 226 17.03 21.83 -32.40
N TYR A 227 16.45 22.63 -31.51
CA TYR A 227 16.09 24.02 -31.81
C TYR A 227 17.34 24.89 -32.08
N ILE A 228 18.38 24.78 -31.25
CA ILE A 228 19.59 25.60 -31.39
C ILE A 228 20.40 25.23 -32.65
N TYR A 229 20.60 23.93 -32.92
CA TYR A 229 21.51 23.49 -33.99
C TYR A 229 20.81 23.14 -35.30
N GLU A 230 19.56 22.68 -35.27
CA GLU A 230 18.83 22.27 -36.47
C GLU A 230 17.70 23.24 -36.86
N ASN A 231 17.45 24.28 -36.03
CA ASN A 231 16.39 25.28 -36.22
C ASN A 231 14.99 24.68 -36.45
N ASN A 232 14.74 23.52 -35.84
CA ASN A 232 13.47 22.79 -35.94
C ASN A 232 12.73 22.81 -34.60
N ASP A 233 11.45 23.17 -34.61
CA ASP A 233 10.60 23.11 -33.42
C ASP A 233 9.96 21.72 -33.24
N PHE A 234 10.45 20.98 -32.24
CA PHE A 234 9.89 19.70 -31.80
C PHE A 234 9.24 19.78 -30.41
N SER A 235 8.81 20.97 -29.96
CA SER A 235 8.17 21.18 -28.66
C SER A 235 7.01 20.22 -28.36
N PHE A 236 6.25 19.82 -29.40
CA PHE A 236 5.17 18.83 -29.29
C PHE A 236 5.61 17.44 -28.79
N PHE A 237 6.92 17.13 -28.77
CA PHE A 237 7.45 15.90 -28.19
C PHE A 237 7.19 15.78 -26.68
N ILE A 238 6.94 16.90 -25.99
CA ILE A 238 6.60 16.94 -24.55
C ILE A 238 5.37 16.08 -24.24
N ALA A 239 4.40 16.00 -25.16
CA ALA A 239 3.13 15.33 -24.88
C ALA A 239 3.23 13.80 -24.79
N ILE A 240 4.04 13.16 -25.65
CA ILE A 240 4.10 11.68 -25.73
C ILE A 240 5.53 11.17 -25.89
N THR A 241 6.35 11.78 -26.76
CA THR A 241 7.71 11.26 -27.03
C THR A 241 8.58 11.29 -25.77
N ILE A 242 8.61 12.43 -25.06
CA ILE A 242 9.41 12.58 -23.85
C ILE A 242 8.89 11.68 -22.72
N PRO A 243 7.57 11.66 -22.38
CA PRO A 243 7.04 10.71 -21.42
C PRO A 243 7.35 9.25 -21.76
N ASN A 244 7.30 8.85 -23.04
CA ASN A 244 7.64 7.48 -23.46
C ASN A 244 9.15 7.16 -23.37
N ARG A 245 10.03 8.16 -23.22
CA ARG A 245 11.45 7.95 -22.90
C ARG A 245 11.69 7.94 -21.40
N VAL A 246 11.00 8.79 -20.64
CA VAL A 246 11.17 8.92 -19.18
C VAL A 246 10.56 7.74 -18.43
N CYS A 247 9.34 7.32 -18.79
CA CYS A 247 8.62 6.25 -18.11
C CYS A 247 9.39 4.91 -18.04
N PRO A 248 9.91 4.34 -19.15
CA PRO A 248 10.67 3.08 -19.07
C PRO A 248 11.96 3.22 -18.26
N VAL A 249 12.63 4.37 -18.34
CA VAL A 249 13.87 4.64 -17.60
C VAL A 249 13.61 4.65 -16.09
N VAL A 250 12.59 5.40 -15.66
CA VAL A 250 12.19 5.45 -14.25
C VAL A 250 11.72 4.08 -13.77
N ALA A 251 10.92 3.36 -14.57
CA ALA A 251 10.47 2.01 -14.24
C ALA A 251 11.64 1.04 -14.02
N LEU A 252 12.61 1.03 -14.93
CA LEU A 252 13.75 0.13 -14.88
C LEU A 252 14.69 0.43 -13.69
N ILE A 253 14.96 1.71 -13.43
CA ILE A 253 15.75 2.13 -12.26
C ILE A 253 15.04 1.75 -10.96
N LEU A 254 13.74 2.06 -10.83
CA LEU A 254 12.99 1.71 -9.62
C LEU A 254 12.91 0.20 -9.41
N LEU A 255 12.73 -0.58 -10.48
CA LEU A 255 12.78 -2.05 -10.41
C LEU A 255 14.14 -2.54 -9.91
N ALA A 256 15.25 -1.98 -10.39
CA ALA A 256 16.58 -2.33 -9.90
C ALA A 256 16.76 -1.96 -8.40
N LEU A 257 16.21 -0.82 -7.96
CA LEU A 257 16.22 -0.38 -6.57
C LEU A 257 15.36 -1.25 -5.63
N VAL A 258 14.45 -2.09 -6.15
CA VAL A 258 13.77 -3.13 -5.36
C VAL A 258 14.74 -4.23 -4.92
N TYR A 259 15.67 -4.61 -5.80
CA TYR A 259 16.59 -5.75 -5.60
C TYR A 259 17.93 -5.36 -4.99
N LEU A 260 18.35 -4.10 -5.15
CA LEU A 260 19.62 -3.58 -4.63
C LEU A 260 19.79 -3.71 -3.09
N PRO A 261 18.75 -3.48 -2.24
CA PRO A 261 18.87 -3.69 -0.79
C PRO A 261 19.23 -5.12 -0.40
N GLY A 262 18.73 -6.10 -1.15
CA GLY A 262 19.03 -7.51 -0.91
C GLY A 262 20.50 -7.84 -1.18
N ILE A 263 21.13 -7.14 -2.12
CA ILE A 263 22.56 -7.24 -2.41
C ILE A 263 23.37 -6.61 -1.27
N PHE A 264 23.03 -5.38 -0.85
CA PHE A 264 23.70 -4.76 0.29
C PHE A 264 23.58 -5.59 1.57
N ALA A 265 22.40 -6.14 1.85
CA ALA A 265 22.19 -7.03 2.98
C ALA A 265 23.08 -8.28 2.91
N ALA A 266 23.22 -8.89 1.72
CA ALA A 266 24.09 -10.05 1.52
C ALA A 266 25.57 -9.71 1.74
N ILE A 267 26.05 -8.58 1.21
CA ILE A 267 27.42 -8.11 1.39
C ILE A 267 27.71 -7.82 2.87
N ILE A 268 26.79 -7.12 3.56
CA ILE A 268 26.92 -6.82 4.99
C ILE A 268 26.94 -8.10 5.82
N GLN A 269 26.10 -9.08 5.50
CA GLN A 269 26.08 -10.38 6.18
C GLN A 269 27.41 -11.14 6.00
N LEU A 270 27.95 -11.17 4.78
CA LEU A 270 29.25 -11.78 4.48
C LEU A 270 30.40 -11.08 5.21
N TYR A 271 30.40 -9.74 5.21
CA TYR A 271 31.40 -8.94 5.90
C TYR A 271 31.37 -9.17 7.42
N ARG A 272 30.19 -9.16 8.03
CA ARG A 272 30.01 -9.37 9.47
C ARG A 272 30.20 -10.83 9.89
N GLY A 273 30.01 -11.77 8.96
CA GLY A 273 30.04 -13.20 9.24
C GLY A 273 28.92 -13.68 10.16
N THR A 274 27.84 -12.91 10.35
CA THR A 274 26.69 -13.27 11.19
C THR A 274 25.41 -12.59 10.69
N LYS A 275 24.26 -13.22 10.90
CA LYS A 275 22.93 -12.65 10.62
C LYS A 275 22.30 -11.92 11.82
N TYR A 276 22.84 -12.08 13.02
CA TYR A 276 22.19 -11.61 14.26
C TYR A 276 22.46 -10.13 14.58
N ARG A 277 23.30 -9.45 13.79
CA ARG A 277 23.51 -8.00 13.91
C ARG A 277 22.49 -7.23 13.08
N ARG A 278 21.76 -6.31 13.71
CA ARG A 278 20.79 -5.41 13.06
C ARG A 278 21.41 -4.66 11.87
N PHE A 279 20.66 -4.54 10.78
CA PHE A 279 21.08 -3.72 9.64
C PHE A 279 21.12 -2.23 10.02
N PRO A 280 21.93 -1.41 9.33
CA PRO A 280 21.84 0.04 9.46
C PRO A 280 20.40 0.52 9.21
N ASP A 281 19.93 1.51 9.98
CA ASP A 281 18.53 1.94 9.94
C ASP A 281 18.05 2.38 8.54
N TRP A 282 18.93 2.97 7.73
CA TRP A 282 18.60 3.37 6.36
C TRP A 282 18.27 2.16 5.46
N LEU A 283 18.99 1.05 5.64
CA LEU A 283 18.80 -0.17 4.85
C LEU A 283 17.54 -0.89 5.29
N ASP A 284 17.28 -0.93 6.60
CA ASP A 284 16.08 -1.53 7.18
C ASP A 284 14.80 -0.81 6.69
N LYS A 285 14.79 0.52 6.74
CA LYS A 285 13.70 1.35 6.18
C LYS A 285 13.51 1.10 4.68
N TRP A 286 14.59 0.99 3.91
CA TRP A 286 14.50 0.71 2.48
C TRP A 286 13.97 -0.70 2.19
N MET A 287 14.36 -1.70 2.98
CA MET A 287 13.87 -3.08 2.85
C MET A 287 12.34 -3.20 3.02
N LEU A 288 11.75 -2.35 3.86
CA LEU A 288 10.30 -2.27 4.08
C LEU A 288 9.55 -1.61 2.91
N CYS A 289 10.20 -0.70 2.17
CA CYS A 289 9.60 0.04 1.05
C CYS A 289 9.68 -0.70 -0.31
N ARG A 290 10.26 -1.90 -0.35
CA ARG A 290 10.47 -2.66 -1.61
C ARG A 290 9.18 -2.92 -2.38
N LYS A 291 8.09 -3.23 -1.66
CA LYS A 291 6.76 -3.45 -2.27
C LYS A 291 6.28 -2.18 -3.00
N GLN A 292 6.36 -1.03 -2.33
CA GLN A 292 5.90 0.25 -2.85
C GLN A 292 6.74 0.70 -4.05
N LEU A 293 8.07 0.54 -3.99
CA LEU A 293 8.96 0.80 -5.14
C LEU A 293 8.58 -0.06 -6.35
N GLY A 294 8.35 -1.36 -6.14
CA GLY A 294 7.96 -2.28 -7.21
C GLY A 294 6.63 -1.93 -7.86
N LEU A 295 5.63 -1.50 -7.06
CA LEU A 295 4.32 -1.09 -7.58
C LEU A 295 4.39 0.23 -8.36
N ILE A 296 5.16 1.22 -7.91
CA ILE A 296 5.37 2.46 -8.69
C ILE A 296 6.12 2.14 -9.99
N ALA A 297 7.14 1.29 -9.94
CA ALA A 297 7.87 0.86 -11.12
C ALA A 297 6.96 0.16 -12.14
N LEU A 298 6.04 -0.71 -11.68
CA LEU A 298 5.03 -1.35 -12.53
C LEU A 298 4.07 -0.32 -13.17
N ALA A 299 3.68 0.73 -12.45
CA ALA A 299 2.83 1.79 -13.00
C ALA A 299 3.53 2.55 -14.15
N PHE A 300 4.80 2.94 -13.95
CA PHE A 300 5.60 3.55 -15.03
C PHE A 300 5.82 2.61 -16.22
N ALA A 301 6.07 1.31 -15.96
CA ALA A 301 6.18 0.32 -17.03
C ALA A 301 4.87 0.18 -17.82
N SER A 302 3.73 0.21 -17.13
CA SER A 302 2.41 0.16 -17.77
C SER A 302 2.13 1.39 -18.63
N LEU A 303 2.49 2.59 -18.15
CA LEU A 303 2.42 3.82 -18.95
C LEU A 303 3.31 3.75 -20.19
N HIS A 304 4.54 3.22 -20.06
CA HIS A 304 5.44 3.00 -21.20
C HIS A 304 4.83 2.07 -22.25
N VAL A 305 4.18 0.97 -21.83
CA VAL A 305 3.48 0.07 -22.75
C VAL A 305 2.38 0.82 -23.50
N VAL A 306 1.53 1.58 -22.80
CA VAL A 306 0.45 2.35 -23.43
C VAL A 306 0.99 3.38 -24.43
N PHE A 307 1.99 4.18 -24.04
CA PHE A 307 2.60 5.17 -24.93
C PHE A 307 3.24 4.53 -26.17
N THR A 308 3.85 3.35 -26.00
CA THR A 308 4.46 2.61 -27.11
C THR A 308 3.41 2.07 -28.06
N LEU A 309 2.34 1.45 -27.56
CA LEU A 309 1.26 0.89 -28.39
C LEU A 309 0.49 1.96 -29.18
N VAL A 310 0.37 3.17 -28.65
CA VAL A 310 -0.30 4.30 -29.34
C VAL A 310 0.59 4.95 -30.40
N THR A 311 1.89 4.62 -30.45
CA THR A 311 2.85 5.29 -31.35
C THR A 311 2.42 5.32 -32.83
N PRO A 312 1.91 4.23 -33.44
CA PRO A 312 1.47 4.23 -34.84
C PRO A 312 0.29 5.18 -35.14
N MET A 313 -0.55 5.49 -34.15
CA MET A 313 -1.72 6.37 -34.32
C MET A 313 -1.34 7.86 -34.40
N ARG A 314 -0.16 8.21 -33.89
CA ARG A 314 0.30 9.61 -33.76
C ARG A 314 0.52 10.23 -35.13
N ALA A 315 0.08 11.49 -35.29
CA ALA A 315 0.25 12.25 -36.53
C ALA A 315 1.73 12.31 -36.98
N PHE A 316 2.65 12.56 -36.04
CA PHE A 316 4.08 12.60 -36.33
C PHE A 316 4.65 11.27 -36.86
N ALA A 317 4.23 10.13 -36.30
CA ALA A 317 4.69 8.82 -36.75
C ALA A 317 4.19 8.49 -38.16
N ARG A 318 2.91 8.78 -38.44
CA ARG A 318 2.30 8.63 -39.77
C ARG A 318 2.98 9.55 -40.79
N TRP A 319 3.19 10.81 -40.44
CA TRP A 319 3.90 11.77 -41.29
C TRP A 319 5.34 11.33 -41.58
N ARG A 320 6.09 10.87 -40.57
CA ARG A 320 7.47 10.40 -40.75
C ARG A 320 7.56 9.21 -41.71
N THR A 321 6.65 8.25 -41.55
CA THR A 321 6.56 7.07 -42.43
C THR A 321 6.20 7.48 -43.86
N GLY A 322 5.18 8.34 -44.02
CA GLY A 322 4.78 8.87 -45.32
C GLY A 322 5.88 9.65 -46.02
N LYS A 323 6.61 10.52 -45.29
CA LYS A 323 7.76 11.25 -45.82
C LYS A 323 8.85 10.30 -46.34
N GLY A 324 9.14 9.23 -45.60
CA GLY A 324 10.11 8.21 -46.01
C GLY A 324 9.71 7.51 -47.31
N ILE A 325 8.46 7.05 -47.39
CA ILE A 325 7.91 6.38 -48.58
C ILE A 325 7.95 7.31 -49.79
N ILE A 326 7.45 8.54 -49.65
CA ILE A 326 7.44 9.53 -50.74
C ILE A 326 8.88 9.84 -51.20
N SER A 327 9.83 9.97 -50.28
CA SER A 327 11.22 10.23 -50.62
C SER A 327 11.88 9.07 -51.38
N GLN A 328 11.57 7.82 -51.04
CA GLN A 328 12.05 6.65 -51.80
C GLN A 328 11.46 6.61 -53.22
N VAL A 329 10.15 6.88 -53.35
CA VAL A 329 9.46 6.95 -54.65
C VAL A 329 10.04 8.04 -55.54
N LEU A 330 10.21 9.26 -55.02
CA LEU A 330 10.76 10.39 -55.78
C LEU A 330 12.20 10.17 -56.22
N ASN A 331 13.00 9.44 -55.44
CA ASN A 331 14.39 9.13 -55.77
C ASN A 331 14.56 7.84 -56.58
N ASN A 332 13.48 7.14 -56.93
CA ASN A 332 13.49 5.83 -57.58
C ASN A 332 14.42 4.81 -56.90
N LYS A 333 14.44 4.81 -55.56
CA LYS A 333 15.26 3.91 -54.73
C LYS A 333 14.40 2.85 -54.07
N THR A 334 14.89 1.62 -54.06
CA THR A 334 14.35 0.53 -53.23
C THR A 334 15.39 0.16 -52.18
N GLU A 335 14.99 0.12 -50.92
CA GLU A 335 15.85 -0.34 -49.83
C GLU A 335 15.59 -1.83 -49.59
N PRO A 336 16.61 -2.71 -49.73
CA PRO A 336 16.45 -4.12 -49.40
C PRO A 336 16.19 -4.29 -47.91
N LEU A 337 15.48 -5.35 -47.53
CA LEU A 337 15.20 -5.66 -46.13
C LEU A 337 16.52 -5.90 -45.38
N ASP A 338 16.80 -5.07 -44.38
CA ASP A 338 17.91 -5.31 -43.46
C ASP A 338 17.50 -6.34 -42.40
N HIS A 339 17.88 -7.59 -42.65
CA HIS A 339 17.64 -8.71 -41.73
C HIS A 339 18.24 -8.48 -40.33
N THR A 340 19.34 -7.73 -40.21
CA THR A 340 19.97 -7.47 -38.90
C THR A 340 19.09 -6.55 -38.05
N ASN A 341 18.58 -5.48 -38.65
CA ASN A 341 17.66 -4.56 -37.98
C ASN A 341 16.31 -5.22 -37.68
N ALA A 342 15.82 -6.11 -38.55
CA ALA A 342 14.62 -6.90 -38.28
C ALA A 342 14.79 -7.78 -37.03
N TRP A 343 15.90 -8.53 -36.94
CA TRP A 343 16.21 -9.34 -35.76
C TRP A 343 16.32 -8.51 -34.48
N LEU A 344 17.04 -7.38 -34.52
CA LEU A 344 17.16 -6.50 -33.36
C LEU A 344 15.80 -5.98 -32.92
N SER A 345 14.98 -5.51 -33.87
CA SER A 345 13.65 -4.96 -33.64
C SER A 345 12.73 -5.97 -32.95
N ASP A 346 12.60 -7.17 -33.52
CA ASP A 346 11.71 -8.20 -33.00
C ASP A 346 12.22 -8.73 -31.65
N SER A 347 13.53 -8.84 -31.47
CA SER A 347 14.14 -9.34 -30.24
C SER A 347 13.89 -8.42 -29.06
N TYR A 348 14.13 -7.10 -29.19
CA TYR A 348 13.91 -6.20 -28.05
C TYR A 348 12.42 -6.12 -27.70
N LEU A 349 11.52 -6.14 -28.70
CA LEU A 349 10.07 -6.16 -28.45
C LEU A 349 9.65 -7.43 -27.71
N ALA A 350 10.10 -8.61 -28.14
CA ALA A 350 9.80 -9.88 -27.47
C ALA A 350 10.30 -9.91 -26.02
N LEU A 351 11.53 -9.43 -25.77
CA LEU A 351 12.09 -9.30 -24.42
C LEU A 351 11.26 -8.35 -23.54
N GLY A 352 10.81 -7.23 -24.11
CA GLY A 352 9.96 -6.26 -23.42
C GLY A 352 8.60 -6.86 -23.02
N ILE A 353 7.97 -7.61 -23.93
CA ILE A 353 6.68 -8.28 -23.68
C ILE A 353 6.82 -9.32 -22.56
N LEU A 354 7.84 -10.18 -22.62
CA LEU A 354 8.08 -11.19 -21.58
C LEU A 354 8.45 -10.57 -20.23
N GLY A 355 9.30 -9.54 -20.25
CA GLY A 355 9.67 -8.78 -19.05
C GLY A 355 8.46 -8.12 -18.39
N PHE A 356 7.61 -7.46 -19.17
CA PHE A 356 6.38 -6.84 -18.67
C PHE A 356 5.36 -7.86 -18.15
N PHE A 357 5.20 -9.00 -18.83
CA PHE A 357 4.34 -10.09 -18.35
C PHE A 357 4.75 -10.56 -16.94
N LEU A 358 6.04 -10.83 -16.73
CA LEU A 358 6.54 -11.19 -15.40
C LEU A 358 6.35 -10.04 -14.40
N PHE A 359 6.52 -8.80 -14.83
CA PHE A 359 6.32 -7.64 -13.95
C PHE A 359 4.87 -7.54 -13.47
N VAL A 360 3.89 -7.74 -14.35
CA VAL A 360 2.47 -7.81 -13.99
C VAL A 360 2.21 -8.94 -13.00
N LEU A 361 2.83 -10.11 -13.19
CA LEU A 361 2.72 -11.24 -12.25
C LEU A 361 3.23 -10.89 -10.84
N LEU A 362 4.34 -10.14 -10.74
CA LEU A 362 4.83 -9.61 -9.45
C LEU A 362 3.82 -8.64 -8.81
N GLY A 363 3.14 -7.83 -9.63
CA GLY A 363 2.06 -6.94 -9.20
C GLY A 363 0.85 -7.69 -8.64
N ILE A 364 0.38 -8.72 -9.35
CA ILE A 364 -0.77 -9.55 -8.94
C ILE A 364 -0.47 -10.23 -7.61
N THR A 365 0.73 -10.81 -7.44
CA THR A 365 1.13 -11.45 -6.17
C THR A 365 1.36 -10.46 -5.02
N SER A 366 1.39 -9.16 -5.30
CA SER A 366 1.46 -8.10 -4.27
C SER A 366 0.09 -7.71 -3.68
N LEU A 367 -1.01 -8.16 -4.30
CA LEU A 367 -2.36 -8.00 -3.76
C LEU A 367 -2.51 -8.78 -2.46
N PRO A 368 -3.04 -8.20 -1.36
CA PRO A 368 -3.19 -8.91 -0.09
C PRO A 368 -4.00 -10.20 -0.20
N SER A 369 -5.06 -10.21 -1.03
CA SER A 369 -5.89 -11.39 -1.28
C SER A 369 -5.12 -12.55 -1.92
N VAL A 370 -4.09 -12.27 -2.74
CA VAL A 370 -3.24 -13.29 -3.35
C VAL A 370 -2.10 -13.66 -2.40
N SER A 371 -1.42 -12.66 -1.84
CA SER A 371 -0.26 -12.86 -0.96
C SER A 371 -0.61 -13.65 0.30
N ASN A 372 -1.84 -13.55 0.80
CA ASN A 372 -2.29 -14.30 1.98
C ASN A 372 -2.63 -15.77 1.67
N ASN A 373 -2.80 -16.12 0.40
CA ASN A 373 -3.13 -17.48 -0.06
C ASN A 373 -1.91 -18.27 -0.56
N VAL A 374 -0.73 -17.66 -0.53
CA VAL A 374 0.50 -18.22 -1.09
C VAL A 374 1.48 -18.47 0.04
N ASN A 375 2.12 -19.65 0.06
CA ASN A 375 3.09 -19.94 1.12
C ASN A 375 4.42 -19.18 0.89
N TRP A 376 5.26 -19.11 1.93
CA TRP A 376 6.50 -18.33 1.83
C TRP A 376 7.47 -18.82 0.74
N ARG A 377 7.46 -20.12 0.38
CA ARG A 377 8.32 -20.66 -0.68
C ARG A 377 7.86 -20.19 -2.06
N GLU A 378 6.57 -20.29 -2.34
CA GLU A 378 5.94 -19.80 -3.57
C GLU A 378 6.09 -18.28 -3.70
N PHE A 379 5.80 -17.54 -2.62
CA PHE A 379 5.96 -16.09 -2.58
C PHE A 379 7.40 -15.69 -2.88
N ARG A 380 8.38 -16.36 -2.25
CA ARG A 380 9.80 -16.13 -2.51
C ARG A 380 10.20 -16.50 -3.93
N PHE A 381 9.66 -17.57 -4.51
CA PHE A 381 9.94 -17.95 -5.89
C PHE A 381 9.50 -16.85 -6.85
N VAL A 382 8.26 -16.37 -6.72
CA VAL A 382 7.73 -15.29 -7.58
C VAL A 382 8.50 -13.99 -7.33
N GLN A 383 8.51 -13.49 -6.10
CA GLN A 383 9.06 -12.16 -5.79
C GLN A 383 10.58 -12.06 -5.90
N SER A 384 11.31 -13.18 -5.77
CA SER A 384 12.77 -13.20 -5.89
C SER A 384 13.27 -13.80 -7.20
N LYS A 385 12.86 -15.03 -7.57
CA LYS A 385 13.42 -15.71 -8.75
C LYS A 385 12.85 -15.12 -10.03
N LEU A 386 11.53 -15.08 -10.16
CA LEU A 386 10.88 -14.42 -11.30
C LEU A 386 11.13 -12.91 -11.28
N GLY A 387 11.31 -12.33 -10.09
CA GLY A 387 11.75 -10.96 -9.90
C GLY A 387 13.06 -10.59 -10.60
N TYR A 388 14.14 -11.33 -10.32
CA TYR A 388 15.41 -11.13 -11.02
C TYR A 388 15.32 -11.47 -12.51
N LEU A 389 14.52 -12.47 -12.90
CA LEU A 389 14.29 -12.78 -14.32
C LEU A 389 13.62 -11.60 -15.04
N ALA A 390 12.62 -10.97 -14.44
CA ALA A 390 11.99 -9.77 -14.97
C ALA A 390 13.01 -8.62 -15.12
N LEU A 391 13.85 -8.38 -14.12
CA LEU A 391 14.92 -7.39 -14.21
C LEU A 391 15.90 -7.69 -15.36
N ILE A 392 16.29 -8.97 -15.54
CA ILE A 392 17.17 -9.39 -16.64
C ILE A 392 16.52 -9.12 -17.99
N LEU A 393 15.27 -9.55 -18.20
CA LEU A 393 14.55 -9.37 -19.46
C LEU A 393 14.32 -7.89 -19.78
N CYS A 394 13.93 -7.08 -18.79
CA CYS A 394 13.76 -5.64 -18.98
C CYS A 394 15.09 -4.92 -19.26
N THR A 395 16.19 -5.34 -18.62
CA THR A 395 17.52 -4.77 -18.90
C THR A 395 17.99 -5.18 -20.30
N ALA A 396 17.78 -6.45 -20.68
CA ALA A 396 18.11 -6.98 -21.99
C ALA A 396 17.28 -6.29 -23.10
N HIS A 397 15.99 -6.04 -22.86
CA HIS A 397 15.14 -5.24 -23.74
C HIS A 397 15.78 -3.88 -24.07
N THR A 398 16.25 -3.14 -23.05
CA THR A 398 16.90 -1.84 -23.25
C THR A 398 18.29 -1.96 -23.89
N LEU A 399 19.07 -3.01 -23.58
CA LEU A 399 20.38 -3.25 -24.20
C LEU A 399 20.24 -3.57 -25.71
N VAL A 400 19.32 -4.46 -26.08
CA VAL A 400 19.07 -4.82 -27.47
C VAL A 400 18.48 -3.63 -28.24
N TYR A 401 17.60 -2.84 -27.62
CA TYR A 401 17.12 -1.57 -28.18
C TYR A 401 18.26 -0.58 -28.46
N GLY A 402 19.23 -0.44 -27.55
CA GLY A 402 20.39 0.41 -27.74
C GLY A 402 21.34 -0.07 -28.85
N GLY A 403 21.42 -1.39 -29.07
CA GLY A 403 22.21 -1.99 -30.15
C GLY A 403 23.64 -1.44 -30.24
N LYS A 404 24.05 -1.01 -31.44
CA LYS A 404 25.35 -0.38 -31.68
C LYS A 404 25.35 1.14 -31.51
N TRP A 405 24.21 1.77 -31.15
CA TRP A 405 24.09 3.22 -31.13
C TRP A 405 25.00 3.89 -30.10
N PHE A 406 25.30 3.21 -28.99
CA PHE A 406 26.22 3.73 -27.98
C PHE A 406 27.67 3.86 -28.49
N LEU A 407 28.04 3.17 -29.58
CA LEU A 407 29.36 3.26 -30.18
C LEU A 407 29.49 4.46 -31.14
N SER A 408 28.38 5.08 -31.52
CA SER A 408 28.39 6.18 -32.49
C SER A 408 28.65 7.52 -31.78
N PRO A 409 29.73 8.25 -32.13
CA PRO A 409 29.99 9.57 -31.55
C PRO A 409 28.86 10.57 -31.81
N SER A 410 28.14 10.42 -32.94
CA SER A 410 27.00 11.27 -33.29
C SER A 410 25.78 11.11 -32.36
N ALA A 411 25.75 10.06 -31.52
CA ALA A 411 24.67 9.86 -30.56
C ALA A 411 24.80 10.79 -29.33
N TYR A 412 25.95 11.44 -29.13
CA TYR A 412 26.26 12.25 -27.95
C TYR A 412 26.02 13.74 -28.23
N LYS A 413 24.85 14.23 -27.83
CA LYS A 413 24.50 15.65 -27.93
C LYS A 413 25.11 16.40 -26.74
N TRP A 414 25.91 17.44 -27.00
CA TRP A 414 26.67 18.16 -25.95
C TRP A 414 27.48 17.25 -25.03
N TYR A 415 28.10 16.20 -25.59
CA TYR A 415 28.87 15.19 -24.83
C TYR A 415 28.04 14.37 -23.84
N LEU A 416 26.72 14.57 -23.79
CA LEU A 416 25.81 13.82 -22.94
C LEU A 416 25.34 12.55 -23.67
N PRO A 417 25.32 11.39 -22.98
CA PRO A 417 24.86 10.14 -23.56
C PRO A 417 23.36 10.17 -23.84
N ASN A 418 22.86 9.18 -24.58
CA ASN A 418 21.42 8.99 -24.68
C ASN A 418 20.84 8.51 -23.34
N ILE A 419 19.62 8.90 -23.02
CA ILE A 419 18.96 8.62 -21.73
C ILE A 419 18.92 7.12 -21.38
N TYR A 420 18.75 6.24 -22.37
CA TYR A 420 18.70 4.80 -22.11
C TYR A 420 20.02 4.25 -21.54
N ILE A 421 21.17 4.86 -21.87
CA ILE A 421 22.47 4.45 -21.32
C ILE A 421 22.51 4.73 -19.82
N LEU A 422 22.01 5.89 -19.39
CA LEU A 422 21.92 6.25 -17.98
C LEU A 422 20.99 5.30 -17.22
N SER A 423 19.92 4.83 -17.87
CA SER A 423 18.98 3.88 -17.26
C SER A 423 19.57 2.51 -16.97
N LEU A 424 20.62 2.11 -17.72
CA LEU A 424 21.26 0.80 -17.60
C LEU A 424 22.27 0.72 -16.47
N ILE A 425 22.75 1.84 -15.92
CA ILE A 425 23.81 1.87 -14.90
C ILE A 425 23.40 1.07 -13.66
N VAL A 426 22.26 1.40 -13.05
CA VAL A 426 21.80 0.75 -11.80
C VAL A 426 21.40 -0.72 -12.02
N PRO A 427 20.58 -1.07 -13.02
CA PRO A 427 20.24 -2.47 -13.31
C PRO A 427 21.47 -3.34 -13.60
N CYS A 428 22.38 -2.89 -14.45
CA CYS A 428 23.58 -3.67 -14.78
C CYS A 428 24.47 -3.88 -13.54
N ALA A 429 24.67 -2.85 -12.71
CA ALA A 429 25.41 -2.99 -11.45
C ALA A 429 24.75 -4.03 -10.52
N VAL A 430 23.42 -3.98 -10.36
CA VAL A 430 22.65 -4.96 -9.58
C VAL A 430 22.85 -6.38 -10.13
N LEU A 431 22.75 -6.57 -11.44
CA LEU A 431 22.88 -7.88 -12.07
C LEU A 431 24.31 -8.43 -11.97
N VAL A 432 25.33 -7.61 -12.16
CA VAL A 432 26.75 -8.01 -12.03
C VAL A 432 27.05 -8.45 -10.60
N VAL A 433 26.68 -7.65 -9.60
CA VAL A 433 26.94 -8.03 -8.20
C VAL A 433 26.11 -9.25 -7.82
N LYS A 434 24.86 -9.34 -8.30
CA LYS A 434 24.04 -10.53 -8.08
C LYS A 434 24.66 -11.79 -8.68
N PHE A 435 25.25 -11.69 -9.87
CA PHE A 435 25.97 -12.79 -10.52
C PHE A 435 27.14 -13.26 -9.66
N VAL A 436 27.93 -12.35 -9.10
CA VAL A 436 29.01 -12.69 -8.15
C VAL A 436 28.48 -13.43 -6.93
N LEU A 437 27.38 -12.97 -6.35
CA LEU A 437 26.77 -13.60 -5.17
C LEU A 437 26.19 -15.00 -5.43
N ILE A 438 26.00 -15.41 -6.69
CA ILE A 438 25.50 -16.74 -7.06
C ILE A 438 26.64 -17.77 -7.12
N PHE A 439 27.90 -17.34 -7.24
CA PHE A 439 29.01 -18.29 -7.30
C PHE A 439 29.07 -19.14 -6.03
N PRO A 440 29.30 -20.47 -6.13
CA PRO A 440 29.29 -21.37 -4.97
C PRO A 440 30.24 -20.96 -3.85
N CYS A 441 31.37 -20.30 -4.17
CA CYS A 441 32.32 -19.80 -3.19
C CYS A 441 31.77 -18.67 -2.30
N VAL A 442 30.74 -17.94 -2.76
CA VAL A 442 30.10 -16.85 -2.01
C VAL A 442 28.71 -17.28 -1.49
N ASP A 443 27.94 -18.02 -2.29
CA ASP A 443 26.58 -18.44 -1.94
C ASP A 443 26.57 -19.47 -0.80
N LYS A 444 27.53 -20.40 -0.75
CA LYS A 444 27.61 -21.41 0.33
C LYS A 444 27.85 -20.75 1.71
N PRO A 445 28.87 -19.89 1.90
CA PRO A 445 29.04 -19.16 3.16
C PRO A 445 27.82 -18.30 3.52
N LEU A 446 27.24 -17.60 2.54
CA LEU A 446 26.05 -16.77 2.77
C LEU A 446 24.86 -17.62 3.24
N THR A 447 24.67 -18.81 2.68
CA THR A 447 23.62 -19.75 3.07
C THR A 447 23.86 -20.27 4.48
N GLN A 448 25.10 -20.61 4.85
CA GLN A 448 25.47 -21.01 6.21
C GLN A 448 25.19 -19.89 7.22
N ILE A 449 25.58 -18.64 6.91
CA ILE A 449 25.29 -17.47 7.77
C ILE A 449 23.77 -17.31 7.97
N ARG A 450 22.99 -17.47 6.91
CA ARG A 450 21.51 -17.39 6.98
C ARG A 450 20.90 -18.55 7.78
N GLN A 451 21.54 -19.71 7.78
CA GLN A 451 21.18 -20.85 8.63
C GLN A 451 21.61 -20.66 10.10
N GLY A 452 22.46 -19.69 10.40
CA GLY A 452 22.87 -19.35 11.77
C GLY A 452 24.34 -19.58 12.09
N TRP A 453 25.16 -19.87 11.08
CA TRP A 453 26.61 -19.92 11.25
C TRP A 453 27.18 -18.53 11.56
N GLU A 454 28.13 -18.47 12.49
CA GLU A 454 28.88 -17.26 12.81
C GLU A 454 30.37 -17.47 12.53
N ARG A 455 31.02 -16.49 11.88
CA ARG A 455 32.46 -16.50 11.71
C ARG A 455 33.13 -16.29 13.07
N ASN A 456 33.95 -17.26 13.47
CA ASN A 456 34.65 -17.24 14.75
C ASN A 456 35.62 -16.03 14.81
N PRO A 457 35.51 -15.12 15.79
CA PRO A 457 36.33 -13.91 15.86
C PRO A 457 37.83 -14.17 16.14
N LYS A 458 38.22 -15.42 16.44
CA LYS A 458 39.62 -15.79 16.71
C LYS A 458 40.51 -15.98 15.47
N TYR A 459 39.97 -15.81 14.26
CA TYR A 459 40.69 -16.03 13.00
C TYR A 459 40.71 -14.79 12.07
N THR A 460 40.67 -13.58 12.65
CA THR A 460 40.88 -12.31 11.92
C THR A 460 42.25 -11.71 12.22
#